data_AF-X1T397-F1
#
_entry.id   AF-X1T397-F1
#
_cell.length_a   1.000
_cell.length_b   1.000
_cell.length_c   1.000
_cell.angle_alpha   90.00
_cell.angle_beta   90.00
_cell.angle_gamma   90.00
#
_symmetry.space_group_name_H-M   'P 1'
#
loop_
_entity.id
_entity.type
_entity.pdbx_description
1 polymer ?
#
loop_
_entity_poly.entity_id
_entity_poly.type
_entity_poly.pdbx_seq_one_letter_code
_entity_poly.pdbx_strand_id
1 'polypeptide(L)'
;MPKNVGVFEFNKAIIEATSDLVCAYKPNLAFYEALGNEGLDALKQTVKYVPDDIPVIADAKRGDIGNTAKAYARAIFDNFDFDATTVNPYLGFDSVEPFIQYQDKGVFILCRTSNTGAVDFQSLKCETE
;
A
#
# COMPACT_ATOMS: atom_id res chain seq x y z
N MET A 1 10.94 13.53 -10.34
CA MET A 1 11.90 13.96 -9.30
C MET A 1 12.86 14.98 -9.92
N PRO A 2 13.32 15.98 -9.15
CA PRO A 2 14.37 16.88 -9.62
C PRO A 2 15.59 16.07 -10.10
N LYS A 3 16.32 16.59 -11.09
CA LYS A 3 17.54 15.91 -11.58
C LYS A 3 18.52 15.75 -10.41
N ASN A 4 19.13 14.57 -10.31
CA ASN A 4 20.14 14.21 -9.31
C ASN A 4 19.64 14.17 -7.85
N VAL A 5 18.32 14.05 -7.62
CA VAL A 5 17.75 13.83 -6.29
C VAL A 5 17.27 12.38 -6.18
N GLY A 6 17.76 11.66 -5.18
CA GLY A 6 17.33 10.29 -4.89
C GLY A 6 15.88 10.23 -4.39
N VAL A 7 15.22 9.08 -4.57
CA VAL A 7 13.81 8.88 -4.18
C VAL A 7 13.60 9.18 -2.69
N PHE A 8 14.48 8.65 -1.83
CA PHE A 8 14.40 8.89 -0.40
C PHE A 8 14.52 10.38 -0.05
N GLU A 9 15.52 11.09 -0.61
CA GLU A 9 15.70 12.53 -0.36
C GLU A 9 14.49 13.35 -0.84
N PHE A 10 13.89 12.96 -1.97
CA PHE A 10 12.66 13.58 -2.45
C PHE A 10 11.49 13.37 -1.47
N ASN A 11 11.31 12.14 -0.98
CA ASN A 11 10.23 11.82 -0.03
C ASN A 11 10.47 12.46 1.33
N LYS A 12 11.71 12.47 1.81
CA LYS A 12 12.14 13.11 3.06
C LYS A 12 11.75 14.58 3.08
N ALA A 13 12.06 15.32 2.02
CA ALA A 13 11.70 16.73 1.90
C ALA A 13 10.18 16.97 1.92
N ILE A 14 9.39 16.03 1.38
CA ILE A 14 7.92 16.09 1.50
C ILE A 14 7.50 15.87 2.95
N ILE A 15 8.02 14.82 3.60
CA ILE A 15 7.67 14.48 4.98
C ILE A 15 7.98 15.66 5.93
N GLU A 16 9.17 16.25 5.81
CA GLU A 16 9.60 17.41 6.61
C GLU A 16 8.70 18.64 6.42
N ALA A 17 8.13 18.81 5.22
CA ALA A 17 7.29 19.95 4.91
C ALA A 17 5.81 19.74 5.27
N THR A 18 5.38 18.51 5.57
CA THR A 18 3.95 18.19 5.72
C THR A 18 3.57 17.39 6.97
N SER A 19 4.52 16.89 7.76
CA SER A 19 4.22 16.02 8.92
C SER A 19 3.33 16.68 9.98
N ASP A 20 3.35 18.00 10.11
CA ASP A 20 2.48 18.77 11.02
C ASP A 20 1.07 19.01 10.47
N LEU A 21 0.80 18.62 9.22
CA LEU A 21 -0.44 18.92 8.50
C LEU A 21 -1.26 17.69 8.09
N VAL A 22 -0.65 16.50 8.08
CA VAL A 22 -1.27 15.28 7.53
C VAL A 22 -1.56 14.26 8.61
N CYS A 23 -2.58 13.43 8.36
CA CYS A 23 -2.95 12.33 9.26
C CYS A 23 -2.38 10.97 8.86
N ALA A 24 -1.82 10.84 7.65
CA ALA A 24 -1.21 9.61 7.16
C ALA A 24 -0.34 9.87 5.92
N TYR A 25 0.64 9.01 5.68
CA TYR A 25 1.35 8.92 4.41
C TYR A 25 0.96 7.64 3.66
N LYS A 26 0.86 7.72 2.33
CA LYS A 26 0.43 6.58 1.51
C LYS A 26 1.34 6.35 0.29
N PRO A 27 2.56 5.83 0.46
CA PRO A 27 3.43 5.49 -0.66
C PRO A 27 2.78 4.42 -1.55
N ASN A 28 2.89 4.61 -2.87
CA ASN A 28 2.43 3.63 -3.86
C ASN A 28 3.63 2.80 -4.32
N LEU A 29 3.58 1.50 -4.03
CA LEU A 29 4.72 0.59 -4.21
C LEU A 29 5.16 0.48 -5.67
N ALA A 30 4.25 0.67 -6.64
CA ALA A 30 4.59 0.55 -8.06
C ALA A 30 5.74 1.47 -8.49
N PHE A 31 5.83 2.68 -7.92
CA PHE A 31 6.88 3.64 -8.26
C PHE A 31 8.24 3.26 -7.67
N TYR A 32 8.25 2.53 -6.55
CA TYR A 32 9.48 2.00 -5.94
C TYR A 32 9.91 0.72 -6.65
N GLU A 33 8.98 -0.19 -6.91
CA GLU A 33 9.23 -1.45 -7.64
C GLU A 33 9.81 -1.21 -9.04
N ALA A 34 9.35 -0.18 -9.74
CA ALA A 34 9.86 0.21 -11.06
C ALA A 34 11.36 0.59 -11.05
N LEU A 35 11.93 0.90 -9.88
CA LEU A 35 13.34 1.24 -9.69
C LEU A 35 14.16 0.05 -9.14
N GLY A 36 13.56 -1.14 -9.03
CA GLY A 36 14.22 -2.34 -8.53
C GLY A 36 14.68 -2.20 -7.08
N ASN A 37 15.83 -2.78 -6.75
CA ASN A 37 16.35 -2.84 -5.38
C ASN A 37 16.56 -1.46 -4.76
N GLU A 38 17.09 -0.50 -5.54
CA GLU A 38 17.30 0.87 -5.07
C GLU A 38 15.98 1.54 -4.66
N GLY A 39 14.90 1.27 -5.40
CA GLY A 39 13.57 1.74 -5.04
C GLY A 39 13.04 1.07 -3.77
N LEU A 40 13.21 -0.24 -3.61
CA LEU A 40 12.78 -0.94 -2.39
C LEU A 40 13.57 -0.50 -1.15
N ASP A 41 14.86 -0.17 -1.31
CA ASP A 41 15.67 0.40 -0.23
C ASP A 41 15.19 1.81 0.13
N ALA A 42 14.90 2.65 -0.88
CA ALA A 42 14.32 3.97 -0.66
C ALA A 42 12.93 3.89 0.00
N LEU A 43 12.12 2.86 -0.30
CA LEU A 43 10.84 2.62 0.36
C LEU A 43 11.03 2.39 1.86
N LYS A 44 11.94 1.47 2.23
CA LYS A 44 12.27 1.18 3.64
C LYS A 44 12.75 2.42 4.38
N GLN A 45 13.63 3.20 3.75
CA GLN A 45 14.11 4.46 4.32
C GLN A 45 12.98 5.47 4.50
N THR A 46 12.06 5.56 3.53
CA THR A 46 10.92 6.47 3.58
C THR A 46 9.96 6.10 4.70
N VAL A 47 9.55 4.83 4.81
CA VAL A 47 8.64 4.37 5.89
C VAL A 47 9.25 4.65 7.25
N LYS A 48 10.52 4.31 7.46
CA LYS A 48 11.24 4.56 8.71
C LYS A 48 11.39 6.04 9.06
N TYR A 49 11.32 6.94 8.08
CA TYR A 49 11.48 8.38 8.30
C TYR A 49 10.18 9.08 8.70
N VAL A 50 9.03 8.47 8.44
CA VAL A 50 7.75 9.02 8.88
C VAL A 50 7.70 8.99 10.42
N PRO A 51 7.25 10.08 11.09
CA PRO A 51 7.05 10.08 12.54
C PRO A 51 6.13 8.95 13.03
N ASP A 52 6.47 8.32 14.14
CA ASP A 52 5.77 7.14 14.69
C ASP A 52 4.27 7.38 14.99
N ASP A 53 3.84 8.63 15.17
CA ASP A 53 2.45 9.01 15.41
C ASP A 53 1.62 9.20 14.13
N ILE A 54 2.24 9.11 12.94
CA ILE A 54 1.59 9.26 11.64
C ILE A 54 1.56 7.91 10.92
N PRO A 55 0.38 7.27 10.77
CA PRO A 55 0.25 6.00 10.08
C PRO A 55 0.77 6.01 8.63
N VAL A 56 1.41 4.92 8.23
CA VAL A 56 1.88 4.69 6.86
C VAL A 56 1.09 3.58 6.20
N ILE A 57 0.48 3.90 5.06
CA ILE A 57 -0.41 3.01 4.31
C ILE A 57 0.28 2.57 3.02
N ALA A 58 0.59 1.28 2.89
CA ALA A 58 1.08 0.70 1.65
C ALA A 58 -0.03 0.65 0.59
N ASP A 59 0.05 1.51 -0.42
CA ASP A 59 -0.80 1.37 -1.59
C ASP A 59 -0.21 0.33 -2.55
N ALA A 60 -0.49 -0.94 -2.26
CA ALA A 60 0.10 -2.10 -2.91
C ALA A 60 -0.89 -2.89 -3.78
N LYS A 61 -2.21 -2.75 -3.51
CA LYS A 61 -3.32 -3.42 -4.22
C LYS A 61 -3.11 -4.92 -4.42
N ARG A 62 -2.52 -5.60 -3.42
CA ARG A 62 -2.22 -7.03 -3.49
C ARG A 62 -3.50 -7.85 -3.44
N GLY A 63 -3.46 -9.05 -4.01
CA GLY A 63 -4.56 -10.01 -3.96
C GLY A 63 -4.11 -11.29 -4.63
N ASP A 64 -4.08 -12.39 -3.88
CA ASP A 64 -3.64 -13.70 -4.34
C ASP A 64 -4.23 -14.79 -3.42
N ILE A 65 -4.07 -16.06 -3.76
CA ILE A 65 -4.63 -17.18 -3.00
C ILE A 65 -3.72 -17.61 -1.84
N GLY A 66 -4.34 -17.98 -0.71
CA GLY A 66 -3.73 -18.75 0.37
C GLY A 66 -2.31 -18.34 0.78
N ASN A 67 -1.33 -19.19 0.48
CA ASN A 67 0.06 -18.99 0.87
C ASN A 67 0.72 -17.76 0.23
N THR A 68 0.32 -17.39 -0.98
CA THR A 68 0.89 -16.21 -1.65
C THR A 68 0.40 -14.93 -1.00
N ALA A 69 -0.88 -14.85 -0.65
CA ALA A 69 -1.41 -13.73 0.14
C ALA A 69 -0.73 -13.61 1.51
N LYS A 70 -0.41 -14.73 2.19
CA LYS A 70 0.40 -14.71 3.43
C LYS A 70 1.79 -14.12 3.21
N ALA A 71 2.45 -14.46 2.10
CA ALA A 71 3.75 -13.90 1.76
C ALA A 71 3.67 -12.40 1.49
N TYR A 72 2.61 -11.92 0.83
CA TYR A 72 2.37 -10.49 0.65
C TYR A 72 2.09 -9.78 1.97
N ALA A 73 1.23 -10.32 2.82
CA ALA A 73 0.93 -9.73 4.14
C ALA A 73 2.20 -9.62 4.99
N ARG A 74 3.01 -10.68 5.05
CA ARG A 74 4.32 -10.69 5.73
C ARG A 74 5.27 -9.64 5.15
N ALA A 75 5.36 -9.54 3.81
CA ALA A 75 6.22 -8.54 3.20
C ALA A 75 5.82 -7.12 3.61
N ILE A 76 4.52 -6.82 3.61
CA ILE A 76 3.99 -5.49 3.92
C ILE A 76 4.11 -5.15 5.40
N PHE A 77 3.64 -6.03 6.29
CA PHE A 77 3.54 -5.72 7.72
C PHE A 77 4.82 -6.05 8.50
N ASP A 78 5.52 -7.15 8.20
CA ASP A 78 6.71 -7.54 8.97
C ASP A 78 8.00 -6.96 8.39
N ASN A 79 8.15 -6.95 7.06
CA ASN A 79 9.42 -6.56 6.44
C ASN A 79 9.51 -5.07 6.12
N PHE A 80 8.40 -4.47 5.65
CA PHE A 80 8.34 -3.06 5.31
C PHE A 80 7.69 -2.20 6.41
N ASP A 81 7.13 -2.84 7.45
CA ASP A 81 6.57 -2.19 8.65
C ASP A 81 5.51 -1.13 8.36
N PHE A 82 4.58 -1.44 7.45
CA PHE A 82 3.42 -0.59 7.22
C PHE A 82 2.35 -0.78 8.30
N ASP A 83 1.57 0.26 8.56
CA ASP A 83 0.42 0.21 9.48
C ASP A 83 -0.84 -0.29 8.79
N ALA A 84 -0.95 -0.06 7.48
CA ALA A 84 -2.09 -0.52 6.70
C ALA A 84 -1.73 -0.80 5.23
N THR A 85 -2.61 -1.48 4.51
CA THR A 85 -2.42 -1.72 3.07
C THR A 85 -3.71 -1.77 2.26
N THR A 86 -3.60 -1.53 0.96
CA THR A 86 -4.71 -1.72 0.00
C THR A 86 -4.70 -3.15 -0.57
N VAL A 87 -5.87 -3.79 -0.62
CA VAL A 87 -6.05 -5.18 -1.08
C VAL A 87 -7.16 -5.27 -2.14
N ASN A 88 -6.92 -6.04 -3.19
CA ASN A 88 -7.88 -6.31 -4.26
C ASN A 88 -8.75 -7.52 -3.88
N PRO A 89 -10.09 -7.37 -3.76
CA PRO A 89 -10.97 -8.43 -3.30
C PRO A 89 -11.39 -9.44 -4.38
N TYR A 90 -10.93 -9.29 -5.62
CA TYR A 90 -11.49 -10.03 -6.77
C TYR A 90 -11.48 -11.56 -6.60
N LEU A 91 -10.49 -12.10 -5.89
CA LEU A 91 -10.34 -13.55 -5.67
C LEU A 91 -11.17 -14.10 -4.51
N GLY A 92 -11.91 -13.25 -3.79
CA GLY A 92 -12.76 -13.67 -2.67
C GLY A 92 -12.13 -13.50 -1.29
N PHE A 93 -12.86 -13.91 -0.25
CA PHE A 93 -12.49 -13.67 1.15
C PHE A 93 -11.16 -14.33 1.55
N ASP A 94 -10.89 -15.54 1.06
CA ASP A 94 -9.67 -16.30 1.35
C ASP A 94 -8.39 -15.62 0.83
N SER A 95 -8.50 -14.73 -0.18
CA SER A 95 -7.41 -13.87 -0.63
C SER A 95 -7.14 -12.66 0.27
N VAL A 96 -8.15 -12.23 1.03
CA VAL A 96 -8.12 -11.08 1.95
C VAL A 96 -7.76 -11.52 3.37
N GLU A 97 -8.23 -12.70 3.78
CA GLU A 97 -8.08 -13.27 5.12
C GLU A 97 -6.65 -13.15 5.68
N PRO A 98 -5.57 -13.45 4.93
CA PRO A 98 -4.21 -13.35 5.46
C PRO A 98 -3.80 -11.94 5.90
N PHE A 99 -4.39 -10.90 5.31
CA PHE A 99 -4.09 -9.50 5.69
C PHE A 99 -4.86 -9.10 6.96
N ILE A 100 -6.15 -9.44 7.04
CA ILE A 100 -7.00 -9.06 8.18
C ILE A 100 -6.72 -9.88 9.46
N GLN A 101 -5.93 -10.96 9.34
CA GLN A 101 -5.41 -11.70 10.50
C GLN A 101 -4.41 -10.87 11.33
N TYR A 102 -3.82 -9.81 10.77
CA TYR A 102 -3.02 -8.82 11.51
C TYR A 102 -3.96 -7.83 12.21
N GLN A 103 -4.39 -8.16 13.43
CA GLN A 103 -5.44 -7.42 14.16
C GLN A 103 -5.04 -5.99 14.55
N ASP A 104 -3.75 -5.69 14.56
CA ASP A 104 -3.15 -4.39 14.84
C ASP A 104 -2.91 -3.54 13.58
N LYS A 105 -3.26 -4.06 12.39
CA LYS A 105 -3.03 -3.41 11.10
C LYS A 105 -4.33 -3.07 10.37
N GLY A 106 -4.27 -2.06 9.50
CA GLY A 106 -5.39 -1.63 8.67
C GLY A 106 -5.43 -2.31 7.29
N VAL A 107 -6.63 -2.65 6.80
CA VAL A 107 -6.80 -3.24 5.46
C VAL A 107 -7.89 -2.49 4.69
N PHE A 108 -7.49 -1.79 3.62
CA PHE A 108 -8.37 -1.04 2.74
C PHE A 108 -8.72 -1.89 1.51
N ILE A 109 -9.94 -2.41 1.47
CA ILE A 109 -10.43 -3.21 0.34
C ILE A 109 -10.84 -2.29 -0.82
N LEU A 110 -10.36 -2.58 -2.03
CA LEU A 110 -10.81 -1.89 -3.23
C LEU A 110 -12.30 -2.16 -3.46
N CYS A 111 -13.13 -1.12 -3.33
CA CYS A 111 -14.57 -1.22 -3.54
C CYS A 111 -14.97 -0.61 -4.89
N ARG A 112 -14.83 0.71 -5.02
CA ARG A 112 -15.06 1.44 -6.27
C ARG A 112 -13.89 2.36 -6.56
N THR A 113 -13.21 2.13 -7.68
CA THR A 113 -12.00 2.85 -8.05
C THR A 113 -12.32 4.13 -8.84
N SER A 114 -11.40 5.09 -8.84
CA SER A 114 -11.60 6.42 -9.41
C SER A 114 -11.40 6.50 -10.94
N ASN A 115 -10.86 5.45 -11.55
CA ASN A 115 -10.56 5.42 -12.98
C ASN A 115 -11.82 5.19 -13.83
N THR A 116 -11.79 5.66 -15.08
CA THR A 116 -12.88 5.47 -16.05
C THR A 116 -13.29 4.01 -16.19
N GLY A 117 -12.33 3.08 -16.27
CA GLY A 117 -12.59 1.64 -16.40
C GLY A 117 -13.20 0.97 -15.16
N ALA A 118 -13.45 1.70 -14.06
CA ALA A 118 -14.23 1.17 -12.94
C ALA A 118 -15.63 0.71 -13.40
N VAL A 119 -16.20 1.38 -14.42
CA VAL A 119 -17.54 1.08 -14.92
C VAL A 119 -17.65 -0.27 -15.62
N ASP A 120 -16.53 -0.79 -16.14
CA ASP A 120 -16.48 -2.02 -16.94
C ASP A 120 -16.94 -3.24 -16.14
N PHE A 121 -16.65 -3.28 -14.84
CA PHE A 121 -17.01 -4.38 -13.95
C PHE A 121 -17.70 -3.93 -12.66
N GLN A 122 -17.23 -2.86 -12.00
CA GLN A 122 -17.66 -2.49 -10.64
C GLN A 122 -19.04 -1.81 -10.60
N SER A 123 -19.66 -1.55 -11.76
CA SER A 123 -21.04 -1.04 -11.87
C SER A 123 -22.05 -2.09 -12.31
N LEU A 124 -21.60 -3.31 -12.62
CA LEU A 124 -22.51 -4.37 -13.04
C LEU A 124 -23.48 -4.68 -11.90
N LYS A 125 -24.75 -4.94 -12.24
CA LYS A 125 -25.72 -5.42 -11.27
C LYS A 125 -25.40 -6.88 -10.98
N CYS A 126 -25.05 -7.17 -9.74
CA CYS A 126 -24.88 -8.54 -9.27
C CYS A 126 -26.24 -9.08 -8.81
N GLU A 127 -26.54 -10.30 -9.20
CA GLU A 127 -27.58 -11.10 -8.56
C GLU A 127 -26.92 -11.88 -7.42
N THR A 128 -27.55 -11.87 -6.24
CA THR A 128 -27.13 -12.69 -5.12
C THR A 128 -28.04 -13.91 -5.09
N GLU A 129 -27.46 -15.11 -5.14
CA GLU A 129 -28.16 -16.35 -4.81
C GLU A 129 -28.47 -16.45 -3.32
#